data_AF-A0A1S2CG69-F1
#
_entry.id   AF-A0A1S2CG69-F1
#
_cell.length_a   1.000
_cell.length_b   1.000
_cell.length_c   1.000
_cell.angle_alpha   90.00
_cell.angle_beta   90.00
_cell.angle_gamma   90.00
#
_symmetry.space_group_name_H-M   'P 1'
#
loop_
_entity.id
_entity.type
_entity.pdbx_description
1 polymer ?
#
loop_
_entity_poly.entity_id
_entity_poly.type
_entity_poly.pdbx_seq_one_letter_code
_entity_poly.pdbx_strand_id
1 'polypeptide(L)'
;MTTAIRLDDNLVRHATAEGQVHRRSTPKQIEYWAEIGRAVSGDVSAEDLIAILQGIRRVKVEPVVPDAITSDDLWAEVGQARDSGELSRSIARGRTVYQAAADKPGYLEAIYPDGKREIGQFRNGRFEALSERDDAA
;
A
#
# COMPACT_ATOMS: atom_id res chain seq x y z
N MET A 1 -37.60 -5.74 9.59
CA MET A 1 -38.82 -6.07 8.81
C MET A 1 -38.85 -7.57 8.62
N THR A 2 -39.98 -8.22 8.89
CA THR A 2 -40.19 -9.65 8.60
C THR A 2 -41.09 -9.76 7.38
N THR A 3 -40.60 -10.43 6.33
CA THR A 3 -41.35 -10.68 5.09
C THR A 3 -41.63 -12.18 5.01
N ALA A 4 -42.88 -12.56 4.78
CA ALA A 4 -43.24 -13.97 4.60
C ALA A 4 -42.77 -14.44 3.21
N ILE A 5 -41.88 -15.43 3.18
CA ILE A 5 -41.35 -16.05 1.95
C ILE A 5 -41.69 -17.53 2.01
N ARG A 6 -42.21 -18.08 0.90
CA ARG A 6 -42.39 -19.53 0.76
C ARG A 6 -41.06 -20.16 0.41
N LEU A 7 -40.63 -21.11 1.22
CA LEU A 7 -39.38 -21.85 1.03
C LEU A 7 -39.70 -23.31 0.76
N ASP A 8 -38.78 -23.99 0.09
CA ASP A 8 -38.85 -25.42 -0.12
C ASP A 8 -38.78 -26.18 1.22
N ASP A 9 -39.63 -27.18 1.41
CA ASP A 9 -39.70 -27.95 2.65
C ASP A 9 -38.38 -28.67 2.95
N ASN A 10 -37.65 -29.10 1.92
CA ASN A 10 -36.39 -29.78 2.10
C ASN A 10 -35.30 -28.81 2.60
N LEU A 11 -35.27 -27.59 2.06
CA LEU A 11 -34.40 -26.53 2.57
C LEU A 11 -34.66 -26.27 4.07
N VAL A 12 -35.93 -26.17 4.47
CA VAL A 12 -36.32 -25.94 5.88
C VAL A 12 -35.92 -27.12 6.78
N ARG A 13 -36.09 -28.36 6.31
CA ARG A 13 -35.66 -29.56 7.05
C ARG A 13 -34.15 -29.61 7.23
N HIS A 14 -33.38 -29.38 6.15
CA HIS A 14 -31.92 -29.32 6.22
C HIS A 14 -31.45 -28.21 7.15
N ALA A 15 -32.02 -27.01 7.06
CA ALA A 15 -31.68 -25.91 7.94
C ALA A 15 -32.00 -26.19 9.41
N THR A 16 -33.07 -26.95 9.70
CA THR A 16 -33.42 -27.35 11.06
C THR A 16 -32.39 -28.33 11.63
N ALA A 17 -32.02 -29.35 10.85
CA ALA A 17 -31.01 -30.33 11.26
C ALA A 17 -29.64 -29.68 11.50
N GLU A 18 -29.17 -28.87 10.54
CA GLU A 18 -27.89 -28.16 10.64
C GLU A 18 -27.92 -27.12 11.76
N GLY A 19 -29.03 -26.41 11.92
CA GLY A 19 -29.25 -25.45 12.98
C GLY A 19 -29.16 -26.09 14.37
N GLN A 20 -29.71 -27.29 14.57
CA GLN A 20 -29.59 -28.01 15.84
C GLN A 20 -28.13 -28.32 16.18
N VAL A 21 -27.34 -28.78 15.21
CA VAL A 21 -25.91 -29.07 15.39
C VAL A 21 -25.14 -27.81 15.79
N HIS A 22 -25.43 -26.68 15.14
CA HIS A 22 -24.74 -25.41 15.36
C HIS A 22 -25.41 -24.49 16.40
N ARG A 23 -26.43 -24.97 17.13
CA ARG A 23 -27.22 -24.22 18.12
C ARG A 23 -27.83 -22.92 17.54
N ARG A 24 -28.31 -22.98 16.31
CA ARG A 24 -29.01 -21.90 15.60
C ARG A 24 -30.47 -22.28 15.36
N SER A 25 -31.35 -21.28 15.36
CA SER A 25 -32.73 -21.48 14.89
C SER A 25 -32.77 -21.74 13.39
N THR A 26 -33.83 -22.38 12.88
CA THR A 26 -33.99 -22.65 11.45
C THR A 26 -33.86 -21.38 10.59
N PRO A 27 -34.52 -20.25 10.91
CA PRO A 27 -34.32 -19.01 10.17
C PRO A 27 -32.87 -18.53 10.23
N LYS A 28 -32.20 -18.63 11.38
CA LYS A 28 -30.82 -18.17 11.52
C LYS A 28 -29.84 -19.01 10.71
N GLN A 29 -30.10 -20.31 10.59
CA GLN A 29 -29.29 -21.19 9.75
C GLN A 29 -29.47 -20.87 8.26
N ILE A 30 -30.70 -20.56 7.83
CA ILE A 30 -30.97 -20.12 6.44
C ILE A 30 -30.26 -18.80 6.15
N GLU A 31 -30.34 -17.83 7.07
CA GLU A 31 -29.59 -16.57 6.95
C GLU A 31 -28.09 -16.81 6.82
N TYR A 32 -27.53 -17.71 7.62
CA TYR A 32 -26.10 -18.03 7.60
C TYR A 32 -25.67 -18.62 6.24
N TRP A 33 -26.44 -19.56 5.68
CA TRP A 33 -26.17 -20.08 4.35
C TRP A 33 -26.31 -19.01 3.26
N ALA A 34 -27.29 -18.10 3.39
CA ALA A 34 -27.44 -16.99 2.47
C ALA A 34 -26.26 -16.00 2.54
N GLU A 35 -25.72 -15.77 3.74
CA GLU A 35 -24.53 -14.93 3.95
C GLU A 35 -23.29 -15.54 3.29
N ILE A 36 -23.07 -16.85 3.45
CA ILE A 36 -22.00 -17.56 2.73
C ILE A 36 -22.21 -17.45 1.22
N GLY A 37 -23.40 -17.74 0.73
CA GLY A 37 -23.73 -17.68 -0.70
C GLY A 37 -23.46 -16.29 -1.28
N ARG A 38 -23.84 -15.23 -0.56
CA ARG A 38 -23.58 -13.84 -0.95
C ARG A 38 -22.08 -13.51 -0.93
N ALA A 39 -21.33 -14.02 0.04
CA ALA A 39 -19.90 -13.75 0.16
C ALA A 39 -19.10 -14.34 -1.02
N VAL A 40 -19.52 -15.50 -1.53
CA VAL A 40 -18.79 -16.22 -2.60
C VAL A 40 -19.38 -16.01 -4.00
N SER A 41 -20.48 -15.27 -4.15
CA SER A 41 -21.20 -15.15 -5.43
C SER A 41 -20.42 -14.43 -6.53
N GLY A 42 -19.34 -13.71 -6.18
CA GLY A 42 -18.42 -13.11 -7.15
C GLY A 42 -17.44 -14.12 -7.76
N ASP A 43 -17.15 -15.21 -7.04
CA ASP A 43 -16.09 -16.17 -7.37
C ASP A 43 -16.64 -17.54 -7.76
N VAL A 44 -17.86 -17.89 -7.32
CA VAL A 44 -18.50 -19.18 -7.56
C VAL A 44 -19.76 -18.99 -8.40
N SER A 45 -19.72 -19.47 -9.64
CA SER A 45 -20.86 -19.41 -10.56
C SER A 45 -21.89 -20.52 -10.32
N ALA A 46 -23.06 -20.43 -10.96
CA ALA A 46 -24.06 -21.50 -10.92
C ALA A 46 -23.54 -22.83 -11.51
N GLU A 47 -22.71 -22.76 -12.55
CA GLU A 47 -22.06 -23.94 -13.13
C GLU A 47 -21.07 -24.58 -12.14
N ASP A 48 -20.29 -23.75 -11.43
CA ASP A 48 -19.39 -24.23 -10.39
C ASP A 48 -20.15 -24.94 -9.27
N LEU A 49 -21.29 -24.39 -8.82
CA LEU A 49 -22.14 -25.02 -7.81
C LEU A 49 -22.66 -26.40 -8.26
N ILE A 50 -23.12 -26.52 -9.51
CA ILE A 50 -23.56 -27.81 -10.06
C ILE A 50 -22.40 -28.82 -10.07
N ALA A 51 -21.22 -28.40 -10.53
CA ALA A 51 -20.02 -29.22 -10.56
C ALA A 51 -19.57 -29.66 -9.15
N ILE A 52 -19.72 -28.79 -8.14
CA ILE A 52 -19.45 -29.10 -6.73
C ILE A 52 -20.45 -30.15 -6.22
N LEU A 53 -21.74 -29.98 -6.49
CA LEU A 53 -22.79 -30.94 -6.08
C LEU A 53 -22.61 -32.32 -6.73
N GLN A 54 -22.05 -32.36 -7.95
CA GLN A 54 -21.71 -33.59 -8.66
C GLN A 54 -20.37 -34.20 -8.21
N GLY A 55 -19.62 -33.54 -7.32
CA GLY A 55 -18.33 -34.01 -6.82
C GLY A 55 -17.17 -33.90 -7.80
N ILE A 56 -17.35 -33.21 -8.94
CA ILE A 56 -16.34 -33.04 -9.99
C ILE A 56 -15.53 -31.74 -9.83
N ARG A 57 -15.94 -30.85 -8.92
CA ARG A 57 -15.22 -29.63 -8.52
C ARG A 57 -15.14 -29.54 -6.99
N ARG A 58 -14.12 -28.87 -6.47
CA ARG A 58 -13.94 -28.60 -5.03
C ARG A 58 -13.70 -27.12 -4.79
N VAL A 59 -14.16 -26.62 -3.65
CA VAL A 59 -13.87 -25.26 -3.16
C VAL A 59 -12.63 -25.30 -2.28
N LYS A 60 -11.69 -24.38 -2.50
CA LYS A 60 -10.53 -24.14 -1.64
C LYS A 60 -10.55 -22.68 -1.21
N VAL A 61 -10.43 -22.43 0.09
CA VAL A 61 -10.34 -21.09 0.66
C VAL A 61 -8.90 -20.86 1.09
N GLU A 62 -8.30 -19.76 0.65
CA GLU A 62 -6.92 -19.39 0.95
C GLU A 62 -6.88 -17.97 1.54
N PRO A 63 -6.00 -17.69 2.51
CA PRO A 63 -5.81 -16.33 3.01
C PRO A 63 -5.31 -15.41 1.90
N VAL A 64 -5.92 -14.22 1.78
CA VAL A 64 -5.36 -13.15 0.96
C VAL A 64 -4.22 -12.53 1.74
N VAL A 65 -2.98 -12.85 1.36
CA VAL A 65 -1.79 -12.17 1.88
C VAL A 65 -1.55 -10.96 0.97
N PRO A 66 -1.66 -9.72 1.49
CA PRO A 66 -1.35 -8.56 0.67
C PRO A 66 0.12 -8.60 0.24
N ASP A 67 0.40 -8.12 -0.96
CA ASP A 67 1.78 -7.93 -1.41
C ASP A 67 2.52 -7.04 -0.41
N ALA A 68 3.71 -7.46 0.01
CA ALA A 68 4.51 -6.67 0.92
C ALA A 68 4.99 -5.40 0.20
N ILE A 69 4.68 -4.23 0.76
CA ILE A 69 5.22 -2.96 0.27
C ILE A 69 6.74 -3.01 0.45
N THR A 70 7.48 -2.91 -0.65
CA THR A 70 8.94 -2.89 -0.59
C THR A 70 9.45 -1.48 -0.28
N SER A 71 10.71 -1.37 0.14
CA SER A 71 11.32 -0.04 0.30
C SER A 71 11.39 0.73 -1.02
N ASP A 72 11.49 0.03 -2.15
CA ASP A 72 11.54 0.65 -3.46
C ASP A 72 10.18 1.28 -3.81
N ASP A 73 9.08 0.58 -3.49
CA ASP A 73 7.73 1.13 -3.63
C ASP A 73 7.51 2.37 -2.77
N LEU A 74 8.04 2.37 -1.54
CA LEU A 74 7.93 3.50 -0.62
C LEU A 74 8.70 4.74 -1.12
N TRP A 75 9.86 4.54 -1.76
CA TRP A 75 10.71 5.63 -2.23
C TRP A 75 10.48 6.02 -3.69
N ALA A 76 9.61 5.32 -4.42
CA ALA A 76 9.40 5.53 -5.86
C ALA A 76 9.05 7.00 -6.19
N GLU A 77 8.14 7.61 -5.43
CA GLU A 77 7.76 9.02 -5.61
C GLU A 77 8.92 9.98 -5.35
N VAL A 78 9.69 9.73 -4.28
CA VAL A 78 10.87 10.54 -3.93
C VAL A 78 11.97 10.39 -4.98
N GLY A 79 12.15 9.18 -5.51
CA GLY A 79 13.06 8.89 -6.62
C GLY A 79 12.67 9.66 -7.88
N GLN A 80 11.40 9.58 -8.28
CA GLN A 80 10.89 10.33 -9.42
C GLN A 80 11.05 11.85 -9.27
N ALA A 81 10.78 12.39 -8.08
CA ALA A 81 10.96 13.81 -7.79
C ALA A 81 12.44 14.23 -7.79
N ARG A 82 13.35 13.32 -7.40
CA ARG A 82 14.80 13.53 -7.48
C ARG A 82 15.26 13.56 -8.93
N ASP A 83 14.85 12.57 -9.72
CA ASP A 83 15.25 12.42 -11.13
C ASP A 83 14.70 13.57 -12.01
N SER A 84 13.49 14.04 -11.73
CA SER A 84 12.89 15.20 -12.41
C SER A 84 13.47 16.55 -11.97
N GLY A 85 14.32 16.56 -10.93
CA GLY A 85 14.85 17.77 -10.30
C GLY A 85 13.78 18.61 -9.57
N GLU A 86 12.54 18.12 -9.44
CA GLU A 86 11.48 18.76 -8.67
C GLU A 86 11.84 18.83 -7.19
N LEU A 87 12.38 17.75 -6.63
CA LEU A 87 12.81 17.69 -5.25
C LEU A 87 13.84 18.78 -4.96
N SER A 88 14.88 18.88 -5.80
CA SER A 88 15.93 19.90 -5.69
C SER A 88 15.38 21.32 -5.75
N ARG A 89 14.43 21.59 -6.66
CA ARG A 89 13.76 22.91 -6.75
C ARG A 89 12.88 23.21 -5.54
N SER A 90 12.19 22.21 -5.01
CA SER A 90 11.33 22.33 -3.84
C SER A 90 12.14 22.66 -2.58
N ILE A 91 13.23 21.91 -2.33
CA ILE A 91 14.07 22.11 -1.15
C ILE A 91 14.88 23.42 -1.23
N ALA A 92 15.27 23.87 -2.42
CA ALA A 92 16.05 25.10 -2.61
C ALA A 92 15.21 26.39 -2.57
N ARG A 93 13.87 26.28 -2.59
CA ARG A 93 12.99 27.45 -2.67
C ARG A 93 13.24 28.42 -1.51
N GLY A 94 13.76 29.60 -1.83
CA GLY A 94 13.95 30.72 -0.91
C GLY A 94 15.01 30.51 0.17
N ARG A 95 15.91 29.53 0.02
CA ARG A 95 16.95 29.24 1.03
C ARG A 95 18.28 28.88 0.39
N THR A 96 19.37 29.10 1.14
CA THR A 96 20.68 28.56 0.77
C THR A 96 20.68 27.05 1.03
N VAL A 97 21.08 26.27 0.02
CA VAL A 97 21.28 24.82 0.15
C VAL A 97 22.74 24.49 -0.05
N TYR A 98 23.18 23.37 0.54
CA TYR A 98 24.57 22.92 0.46
C TYR A 98 24.63 21.55 -0.21
N GLN A 99 25.58 21.36 -1.11
CA GLN A 99 25.89 20.07 -1.72
C GLN A 99 27.39 19.80 -1.68
N ALA A 100 27.80 18.55 -1.86
CA ALA A 100 29.22 18.23 -1.98
C ALA A 100 29.82 18.92 -3.22
N ALA A 101 30.99 19.53 -3.07
CA ALA A 101 31.73 20.07 -4.22
C ALA A 101 32.28 18.89 -5.05
N ALA A 102 31.84 18.79 -6.30
CA ALA A 102 32.17 17.67 -7.18
C ALA A 102 33.65 17.62 -7.56
N ASP A 103 34.28 18.79 -7.65
CA ASP A 103 35.67 19.01 -8.05
C ASP A 103 36.62 19.19 -6.86
N LYS A 104 36.10 19.25 -5.64
CA LYS A 104 36.90 19.51 -4.44
C LYS A 104 36.43 18.69 -3.22
N PRO A 105 36.88 17.42 -3.10
CA PRO A 105 36.52 16.55 -1.98
C PRO A 105 36.78 17.21 -0.62
N GLY A 106 35.83 17.05 0.31
CA GLY A 106 35.92 17.66 1.64
C GLY A 106 35.42 19.12 1.70
N TYR A 107 34.99 19.70 0.59
CA TYR A 107 34.34 21.01 0.54
C TYR A 107 32.86 20.89 0.14
N LEU A 108 32.09 21.92 0.47
CA LEU A 108 30.69 22.06 0.10
C LEU A 108 30.52 23.23 -0.85
N GLU A 109 29.59 23.10 -1.78
CA GLU A 109 29.06 24.20 -2.58
C GLU A 109 27.80 24.75 -1.89
N ALA A 110 27.83 26.02 -1.50
CA ALA A 110 26.66 26.79 -1.07
C ALA A 110 25.97 27.37 -2.30
N ILE A 111 24.71 26.98 -2.52
CA ILE A 111 23.85 27.49 -3.59
C ILE A 111 22.85 28.45 -2.96
N TYR A 112 22.98 29.73 -3.27
CA TYR A 112 22.15 30.80 -2.74
C TYR A 112 20.82 30.93 -3.52
N PRO A 113 19.78 31.58 -2.95
CA PRO A 113 18.48 31.76 -3.62
C PRO A 113 18.54 32.52 -4.95
N ASP A 114 19.58 33.33 -5.16
CA ASP A 114 19.85 34.08 -6.40
C ASP A 114 20.58 33.25 -7.47
N GLY A 115 20.91 31.99 -7.16
CA GLY A 115 21.65 31.08 -8.03
C GLY A 115 23.17 31.21 -7.91
N LYS A 116 23.68 32.12 -7.08
CA LYS A 116 25.12 32.22 -6.81
C LYS A 116 25.61 30.94 -6.13
N ARG A 117 26.83 30.54 -6.46
CA ARG A 117 27.51 29.35 -5.93
C ARG A 117 28.85 29.73 -5.32
N GLU A 118 29.14 29.24 -4.12
CA GLU A 118 30.43 29.41 -3.45
C GLU A 118 30.91 28.09 -2.87
N ILE A 119 32.18 27.76 -3.03
CA ILE A 119 32.80 26.56 -2.42
C ILE A 119 33.36 26.95 -1.06
N GLY A 120 33.18 26.13 -0.04
CA GLY A 120 33.62 26.42 1.32
C GLY A 120 33.46 25.25 2.29
N GLN A 121 33.63 25.52 3.58
CA GLN A 121 33.46 24.56 4.65
C GLN A 121 32.71 25.19 5.83
N PHE A 122 32.04 24.36 6.62
CA PHE A 122 31.54 24.81 7.92
C PHE A 122 32.67 24.81 8.94
N ARG A 123 33.01 25.98 9.47
CA ARG A 123 33.91 26.15 10.61
C ARG A 123 33.16 26.81 11.74
N ASN A 124 33.20 26.20 12.93
CA ASN A 124 32.48 26.67 14.11
C ASN A 124 30.98 26.98 13.86
N GLY A 125 30.32 26.15 13.04
CA GLY A 125 28.90 26.30 12.70
C GLY A 125 28.57 27.41 11.70
N ARG A 126 29.58 28.07 11.10
CA ARG A 126 29.40 29.07 10.05
C ARG A 126 30.02 28.59 8.74
N PHE A 127 29.35 28.83 7.64
CA PHE A 127 29.91 28.55 6.32
C PHE A 127 30.96 29.63 6.01
N GLU A 128 32.20 29.20 5.76
CA GLU A 128 33.30 30.03 5.32
C GLU A 128 33.65 29.66 3.88
N ALA A 129 33.50 30.62 2.97
CA ALA A 129 33.90 30.45 1.58
C ALA A 129 35.41 30.27 1.49
N LEU A 130 35.84 29.36 0.62
CA LEU A 130 37.24 29.11 0.34
C LEU A 130 37.84 30.38 -0.28
N SER A 131 38.89 30.91 0.35
CA SER A 131 39.65 32.04 -0.17
C SER A 131 40.86 31.54 -0.97
N GLU A 132 41.29 32.27 -2.01
CA GLU A 132 42.46 31.91 -2.85
C GLU A 132 43.78 31.69 -2.07
N ARG A 133 43.85 32.11 -0.79
CA ARG A 133 45.01 31.85 0.08
C ARG A 133 45.08 30.42 0.62
N ASP A 134 43.96 29.71 0.67
CA ASP A 134 43.87 28.36 1.25
C ASP A 134 44.13 27.25 0.21
N ASP A 135 44.29 27.61 -1.08
CA ASP A 135 44.55 26.67 -2.18
C ASP A 135 46.05 26.44 -2.48
N ALA A 136 46.94 27.07 -1.72
CA ALA A 136 48.38 27.07 -1.94
C ALA A 136 49.20 26.33 -0.86
N ALA A 137 48.61 25.35 -0.17
CA ALA A 137 49.28 24.54 0.86
C ALA A 137 49.17 23.03 0.60
#